data_AF-A0A6A6EPF3-F1
#
_entry.id   AF-A0A6A6EPF3-F1
#
_cell.length_a   1.000
_cell.length_b   1.000
_cell.length_c   1.000
_cell.angle_alpha   90.00
_cell.angle_beta   90.00
_cell.angle_gamma   90.00
#
_symmetry.space_group_name_H-M   'P 1'
#
loop_
_entity.id
_entity.type
_entity.pdbx_description
1 polymer ?
#
loop_
_entity_poly.entity_id
_entity_poly.type
_entity_poly.pdbx_seq_one_letter_code
_entity_poly.pdbx_strand_id
1 'polypeptide(L)'
;MEFEEVTRYRETDSPRDHFRRLMAAVITQAFSYMVKIGLEYGCVCTGEAFIFLRVPDDPRTVHYFPSVPKGDVGPTTGYAPNSDGANRLHLTAVGQVLAFTLQAPKTPPRG
;
A
#
# COMPACT_ATOMS: atom_id res chain seq x y z
N MET A 1 -5.66 19.80 -2.46
CA MET A 1 -6.83 18.90 -2.47
C MET A 1 -7.42 18.97 -1.09
N GLU A 2 -8.67 19.41 -0.96
CA GLU A 2 -9.37 19.39 0.32
C GLU A 2 -9.85 17.96 0.59
N PHE A 3 -9.09 17.22 1.41
CA PHE A 3 -9.31 15.79 1.66
C PHE A 3 -10.75 15.51 2.13
N GLU A 4 -11.27 16.35 3.02
CA GLU A 4 -12.61 16.22 3.61
C GLU A 4 -13.74 16.35 2.59
N GLU A 5 -13.54 17.20 1.57
CA GLU A 5 -14.52 17.38 0.50
C GLU A 5 -14.62 16.12 -0.38
N VAL A 6 -13.48 15.51 -0.70
CA VAL A 6 -13.41 14.31 -1.55
C VAL A 6 -13.90 13.06 -0.83
N THR A 7 -13.70 12.98 0.48
CA THR A 7 -14.13 11.82 1.30
C THR A 7 -15.56 11.94 1.81
N ARG A 8 -16.27 13.03 1.53
CA ARG A 8 -17.64 13.22 2.02
C ARG A 8 -18.58 12.12 1.51
N TYR A 9 -19.26 11.44 2.43
CA TYR A 9 -20.32 10.50 2.10
C TYR A 9 -21.52 11.23 1.52
N ARG A 10 -22.03 10.78 0.37
CA ARG A 10 -23.26 11.27 -0.26
C ARG A 10 -24.36 10.23 -0.08
N GLU A 11 -25.60 10.66 0.11
CA GLU A 11 -26.73 9.73 0.32
C GLU A 11 -26.93 8.71 -0.80
N THR A 12 -26.48 9.01 -2.02
CA THR A 12 -26.54 8.11 -3.17
C THR A 12 -25.36 7.14 -3.27
N ASP A 13 -24.41 7.21 -2.34
CA ASP A 13 -23.18 6.40 -2.41
C ASP A 13 -23.44 4.97 -1.94
N SER A 14 -22.98 3.99 -2.72
CA SER A 14 -22.78 2.66 -2.16
C SER A 14 -21.56 2.68 -1.21
N PRO A 15 -21.52 1.83 -0.17
CA PRO A 15 -20.35 1.72 0.70
C PRO A 15 -19.05 1.46 -0.08
N ARG A 16 -19.12 0.66 -1.16
CA ARG A 16 -17.99 0.38 -2.04
C ARG A 16 -17.46 1.65 -2.72
N ASP A 17 -18.33 2.52 -3.21
CA ASP A 17 -17.92 3.75 -3.89
C ASP A 17 -17.31 4.77 -2.94
N HIS A 18 -17.82 4.81 -1.72
CA HIS A 18 -17.25 5.61 -0.65
C HIS A 18 -15.85 5.11 -0.25
N PHE A 19 -15.68 3.82 0.02
CA PHE A 19 -14.36 3.27 0.36
C PHE A 19 -13.34 3.39 -0.78
N ARG A 20 -13.77 3.22 -2.04
CA ARG A 20 -12.90 3.45 -3.19
C ARG A 20 -12.40 4.89 -3.27
N ARG A 21 -13.26 5.87 -3.02
CA ARG A 21 -12.87 7.29 -2.95
C ARG A 21 -11.93 7.57 -1.80
N LEU A 22 -12.21 7.01 -0.62
CA LEU A 22 -11.35 7.16 0.55
C LEU A 22 -9.96 6.59 0.28
N MET A 23 -9.87 5.39 -0.28
CA MET A 23 -8.62 4.78 -0.70
C MET A 23 -7.87 5.65 -1.73
N ALA A 24 -8.58 6.11 -2.77
CA ALA A 24 -7.98 6.97 -3.78
C ALA A 24 -7.46 8.29 -3.19
N ALA A 25 -8.20 8.90 -2.26
CA ALA A 25 -7.80 10.15 -1.60
C ALA A 25 -6.53 9.95 -0.76
N VAL A 26 -6.48 8.90 0.06
CA VAL A 26 -5.32 8.56 0.90
C VAL A 26 -4.08 8.26 0.04
N ILE A 27 -4.23 7.47 -1.02
CA ILE A 27 -3.16 7.14 -1.96
C ILE A 27 -2.67 8.41 -2.66
N THR A 28 -3.58 9.25 -3.16
CA THR A 28 -3.23 10.50 -3.86
C THR A 28 -2.46 11.46 -2.96
N GLN A 29 -2.87 11.56 -1.69
CA GLN A 29 -2.18 12.42 -0.73
C GLN A 29 -0.74 11.94 -0.49
N ALA A 30 -0.53 10.65 -0.23
CA ALA A 30 0.81 10.08 -0.06
C ALA A 30 1.65 10.19 -1.34
N PHE A 31 1.04 9.88 -2.48
CA PHE A 31 1.66 9.98 -3.81
C PHE A 31 2.17 11.39 -4.12
N SER A 32 1.41 12.43 -3.77
CA SER A 32 1.83 13.83 -3.97
C SER A 32 3.16 14.15 -3.27
N TYR A 33 3.37 13.60 -2.07
CA TYR A 33 4.65 13.72 -1.36
C TYR A 33 5.72 12.88 -2.03
N MET A 34 5.45 11.61 -2.34
CA MET A 34 6.42 10.71 -2.98
C MET A 34 6.99 11.30 -4.27
N VAL A 35 6.15 11.89 -5.13
CA VAL A 35 6.61 12.57 -6.35
C VAL A 35 7.46 13.80 -6.01
N LYS A 36 7.02 14.62 -5.03
CA LYS A 36 7.73 15.85 -4.64
C LYS A 36 9.13 15.60 -4.08
N ILE A 37 9.34 14.48 -3.39
CA ILE A 37 10.64 14.10 -2.80
C ILE A 37 11.33 12.93 -3.53
N GLY A 38 10.83 12.53 -4.69
CA GLY A 38 11.49 11.55 -5.55
C GLY A 38 11.45 10.09 -5.09
N LEU A 39 10.51 9.70 -4.23
CA LEU A 39 10.47 8.34 -3.68
C LEU A 39 9.77 7.35 -4.62
N GLU A 40 10.42 6.21 -4.89
CA GLU A 40 9.80 5.07 -5.57
C GLU A 40 8.90 4.26 -4.65
N TYR A 41 9.32 3.99 -3.42
CA TYR A 41 8.61 3.13 -2.48
C TYR A 41 8.07 3.93 -1.30
N GLY A 42 6.83 3.63 -0.90
CA GLY A 42 6.19 4.24 0.26
C GLY A 42 5.13 3.32 0.85
N CYS A 43 4.63 3.66 2.04
CA CYS A 43 3.50 2.97 2.62
C CYS A 43 2.64 3.94 3.45
N VAL A 44 1.34 3.68 3.48
CA VAL A 44 0.41 4.30 4.43
C VAL A 44 -0.02 3.24 5.44
N CYS A 45 0.00 3.59 6.73
CA CYS A 45 -0.48 2.72 7.80
C CYS A 45 -1.71 3.36 8.46
N THR A 46 -2.77 2.58 8.63
CA THR A 46 -3.99 3.00 9.34
C THR A 46 -4.04 2.50 10.78
N GLY A 47 -2.98 1.80 11.24
CA GLY A 47 -2.96 1.05 12.49
C GLY A 47 -3.52 -0.37 12.36
N GLU A 48 -4.47 -0.58 11.45
CA GLU A 48 -5.08 -1.90 11.18
C GLU A 48 -4.64 -2.52 9.85
N ALA A 49 -4.28 -1.69 8.88
CA ALA A 49 -3.88 -2.10 7.54
C ALA A 49 -2.71 -1.28 7.03
N PHE A 50 -1.97 -1.88 6.10
CA PHE A 50 -0.94 -1.23 5.31
C PHE A 50 -1.40 -1.07 3.86
N ILE A 51 -1.06 0.05 3.25
CA ILE A 51 -1.20 0.29 1.82
C ILE A 51 0.20 0.56 1.30
N PHE A 52 0.80 -0.42 0.64
CA PHE A 52 2.12 -0.29 0.03
C PHE A 52 2.00 0.40 -1.32
N LEU A 53 2.86 1.37 -1.58
CA LEU A 53 2.83 2.23 -2.76
C LEU A 53 4.14 2.13 -3.54
N ARG A 54 4.04 1.96 -4.86
CA ARG A 54 5.19 2.03 -5.76
C ARG A 54 4.93 3.01 -6.89
N VAL A 55 5.81 4.00 -7.03
CA VAL A 55 5.84 4.95 -8.13
C VAL A 55 6.92 4.50 -9.12
N PRO A 56 6.57 4.02 -10.32
CA PRO A 56 7.55 3.65 -11.34
C PRO A 56 8.30 4.89 -11.85
N ASP A 57 9.25 4.69 -12.76
CA ASP A 57 10.04 5.79 -13.35
C ASP A 57 9.17 6.86 -14.02
N ASP A 58 8.03 6.47 -14.59
CA ASP A 58 6.98 7.41 -15.02
C ASP A 58 6.05 7.75 -13.84
N PRO A 59 6.13 8.96 -13.25
CA PRO A 59 5.38 9.33 -12.07
C PRO A 59 3.92 9.72 -12.40
N ARG A 60 3.34 9.18 -13.48
CA ARG A 60 1.93 9.37 -13.83
C ARG A 60 1.00 8.35 -13.18
N THR A 61 1.56 7.25 -12.70
CA THR A 61 0.82 6.15 -12.10
C THR A 61 1.42 5.79 -10.76
N VAL A 62 0.59 5.38 -9.81
CA VAL A 62 1.03 4.74 -8.56
C VAL A 62 0.39 3.37 -8.46
N HIS A 63 1.22 2.36 -8.25
CA HIS A 63 0.75 1.01 -7.92
C HIS A 63 0.53 0.91 -6.43
N TYR A 64 -0.54 0.24 -6.01
CA TYR A 64 -0.82 0.02 -4.60
C TYR A 64 -1.16 -1.43 -4.28
N PHE A 65 -0.80 -1.87 -3.08
CA PHE A 65 -1.15 -3.18 -2.54
C PHE A 65 -1.68 -3.02 -1.10
N PRO A 66 -2.97 -3.28 -0.85
CA PRO A 66 -3.52 -3.29 0.49
C PRO A 66 -3.21 -4.61 1.21
N SER A 67 -2.88 -4.53 2.49
CA SER A 67 -2.44 -5.65 3.31
C SER A 67 -3.00 -5.48 4.72
N VAL A 68 -3.64 -6.53 5.24
CA VAL A 68 -4.24 -6.53 6.58
C VAL A 68 -3.49 -7.57 7.41
N PRO A 69 -2.56 -7.18 8.30
CA PRO A 69 -1.68 -8.11 9.01
C PRO A 69 -2.41 -9.29 9.67
N LYS A 70 -3.57 -9.04 10.26
CA LYS A 70 -4.40 -10.08 10.92
C LYS A 70 -4.97 -11.12 9.93
N GLY A 71 -5.20 -10.73 8.68
CA GLY A 71 -5.73 -11.60 7.63
C GLY A 71 -4.66 -12.20 6.72
N ASP A 72 -3.50 -11.54 6.59
CA ASP A 72 -2.46 -11.98 5.66
C ASP A 72 -1.63 -13.15 6.21
N VAL A 73 -1.59 -13.35 7.53
CA VAL A 73 -0.87 -14.44 8.19
C VAL A 73 -1.83 -15.56 8.55
N GLY A 74 -1.51 -16.79 8.17
CA GLY A 74 -2.27 -17.97 8.59
C GLY A 74 -2.43 -19.01 7.48
N PRO A 75 -3.56 -19.74 7.42
CA PRO A 75 -3.76 -20.88 6.52
C PRO A 75 -3.55 -20.56 5.03
N THR A 76 -3.77 -19.31 4.64
CA THR A 76 -3.67 -18.82 3.26
C THR A 76 -2.23 -18.62 2.79
N THR A 77 -1.26 -18.55 3.70
CA THR A 77 0.16 -18.38 3.33
C THR A 77 0.80 -19.69 2.90
N GLY A 78 0.19 -20.84 3.22
CA GLY A 78 0.80 -22.15 3.02
C GLY A 78 2.07 -22.36 3.86
N TYR A 79 2.30 -21.54 4.88
CA TYR A 79 3.44 -21.71 5.77
C TYR A 79 3.27 -22.96 6.64
N ALA A 80 4.23 -23.88 6.53
CA ALA A 80 4.32 -25.06 7.37
C ALA A 80 5.71 -25.08 8.05
N PRO A 81 5.79 -25.25 9.38
CA PRO A 81 7.07 -25.39 10.06
C PRO A 81 7.88 -26.55 9.48
N ASN A 82 9.18 -26.35 9.26
CA ASN A 82 10.12 -27.38 8.77
C ASN A 82 9.77 -27.96 7.39
N SER A 83 9.03 -27.22 6.57
CA SER A 83 8.78 -27.56 5.17
C SER A 83 9.63 -26.68 4.25
N ASP A 84 10.36 -27.29 3.33
CA ASP A 84 11.03 -26.58 2.22
C ASP A 84 10.05 -26.21 1.09
N GLY A 85 8.75 -26.44 1.30
CA GLY A 85 7.70 -26.10 0.35
C GLY A 85 7.55 -24.59 0.14
N ALA A 86 7.11 -24.22 -1.06
CA ALA A 86 6.82 -22.82 -1.38
C ALA A 86 5.73 -22.26 -0.44
N ASN A 87 6.00 -21.08 0.11
CA ASN A 87 5.04 -20.32 0.93
C ASN A 87 4.81 -18.92 0.35
N ARG A 88 3.78 -18.25 0.87
CA ARG A 88 3.37 -16.91 0.47
C ARG A 88 3.61 -15.87 1.57
N LEU A 89 4.60 -16.08 2.43
CA LEU A 89 4.97 -15.13 3.47
C LEU A 89 5.34 -13.75 2.91
N HIS A 90 5.86 -13.71 1.68
CA HIS A 90 6.16 -12.46 0.96
C HIS A 90 4.91 -11.60 0.69
N LEU A 91 3.69 -12.15 0.75
CA LEU A 91 2.44 -11.39 0.60
C LEU A 91 1.94 -10.79 1.91
N THR A 92 2.55 -11.14 3.05
CA THR A 92 2.17 -10.59 4.36
C THR A 92 2.61 -9.14 4.49
N ALA A 93 1.94 -8.37 5.36
CA ALA A 93 2.38 -7.03 5.73
C ALA A 93 3.87 -6.99 6.13
N VAL A 94 4.32 -7.96 6.93
CA VAL A 94 5.72 -8.06 7.37
C VAL A 94 6.66 -8.33 6.19
N GLY A 95 6.28 -9.25 5.30
CA GLY A 95 7.05 -9.55 4.09
C GLY A 95 7.17 -8.35 3.16
N GLN A 96 6.09 -7.60 2.98
CA GLN A 96 6.07 -6.38 2.17
C GLN A 96 6.87 -5.24 2.80
N VAL A 97 6.75 -5.00 4.12
CA VAL A 97 7.59 -4.03 4.84
C VAL A 97 9.06 -4.36 4.65
N LEU A 98 9.46 -5.62 4.88
CA LEU A 98 10.83 -6.06 4.69
C LEU A 98 11.31 -5.82 3.26
N ALA A 99 10.51 -6.20 2.26
CA ALA A 99 10.84 -5.97 0.86
C ALA A 99 11.05 -4.49 0.55
N PHE A 100 10.15 -3.62 1.00
CA PHE A 100 10.21 -2.18 0.75
C PHE A 100 11.41 -1.55 1.45
N THR A 101 11.69 -1.94 2.71
CA THR A 101 12.87 -1.48 3.45
C THR A 101 14.17 -1.87 2.75
N LEU A 102 14.25 -3.08 2.19
CA LEU A 102 15.44 -3.54 1.47
C LEU A 102 15.59 -2.91 0.08
N GLN A 103 14.50 -2.50 -0.57
CA GLN A 103 14.53 -1.87 -1.89
C GLN A 103 14.76 -0.36 -1.83
N ALA A 104 14.22 0.33 -0.83
CA ALA A 104 14.33 1.79 -0.68
C ALA A 104 15.77 2.34 -0.82
N PRO A 105 16.82 1.78 -0.18
CA PRO A 105 18.18 2.31 -0.33
C PRO A 105 18.81 2.06 -1.70
N LYS A 106 18.25 1.13 -2.50
CA LYS A 106 18.73 0.83 -3.86
C LYS A 106 18.16 1.77 -4.90
N THR A 107 17.14 2.54 -4.55
CA THR A 107 16.47 3.50 -5.42
C THR A 107 16.72 4.92 -4.89
N PRO A 108 17.73 5.63 -5.42
CA PRO A 108 17.99 7.00 -4.99
C PRO A 108 16.78 7.90 -5.30
N PRO A 109 16.57 8.99 -4.52
CA PRO A 109 15.51 9.95 -4.81
C PRO A 109 15.61 10.47 -6.25
N ARG A 110 14.49 10.42 -6.97
CA ARG A 110 14.35 10.98 -8.32
C ARG A 110 14.17 12.51 -8.24
N GLY A 111 14.77 13.25 -9.17
CA GLY A 111 14.69 14.71 -9.27
C GLY A 111 13.94 15.16 -10.51
#